data_AF-A0A933E316-F1
#
_entry.id   AF-A0A933E316-F1
#
_cell.length_a   1.000
_cell.length_b   1.000
_cell.length_c   1.000
_cell.angle_alpha   90.00
_cell.angle_beta   90.00
_cell.angle_gamma   90.00
#
_symmetry.space_group_name_H-M   'P 1'
#
loop_
_entity.id
_entity.type
_entity.pdbx_description
1 polymer ?
#
loop_
_entity_poly.entity_id
_entity_poly.type
_entity_poly.pdbx_seq_one_letter_code
_entity_poly.pdbx_strand_id
1 'polypeptide(L)'
;MIARFLLLVTIALVLAGCAALRDMEAERAVKPEETAPPGEAADQQARLEPEVQPSRVEVPAPLLAGDLERLLVYFEQVKKLPAAELGREHDSARAAFSRTQSDFDRMRLAMVVSIPNTALSDDQRAVELLEPVVKNQNSSLRGLASLMSAHLQERRRLESGMHSLQQNVQGLQQKLDALMSLERSLIDREQSSPARKR
;
A
#
# COMPACT_ATOMS: atom_id res chain seq x y z
N MET A 1 1.34 -20.66 29.75
CA MET A 1 0.84 -21.60 28.72
C MET A 1 0.20 -20.92 27.51
N ILE A 2 -0.43 -19.74 27.67
CA ILE A 2 -1.15 -19.03 26.60
C ILE A 2 -0.22 -18.55 25.45
N ALA A 3 1.00 -18.11 25.76
CA ALA A 3 1.97 -17.66 24.74
C ALA A 3 2.46 -18.77 23.77
N ARG A 4 2.43 -20.03 24.20
CA ARG A 4 2.77 -21.18 23.33
C ARG A 4 1.62 -21.57 22.40
N PHE A 5 0.38 -21.28 22.80
CA PHE A 5 -0.79 -21.54 21.98
C PHE A 5 -0.91 -20.53 20.83
N LEU A 6 -0.60 -19.25 21.09
CA LEU A 6 -0.56 -18.20 20.07
C LEU A 6 0.51 -18.47 19.00
N LEU A 7 1.68 -18.98 19.40
CA LEU A 7 2.77 -19.31 18.47
C LEU A 7 2.42 -20.50 17.54
N LEU A 8 1.64 -21.47 18.03
CA LEU A 8 1.21 -22.61 17.21
C LEU A 8 0.10 -22.22 16.20
N VAL A 9 -0.81 -21.32 16.58
CA VAL A 9 -1.87 -20.81 15.68
C VAL A 9 -1.29 -20.00 14.53
N THR A 10 -0.23 -19.22 14.76
CA THR A 10 0.44 -18.45 13.70
C THR A 10 1.17 -19.32 12.67
N ILE A 11 1.70 -20.48 13.08
CA ILE A 11 2.40 -21.40 12.17
C ILE A 11 1.39 -22.14 11.28
N ALA A 12 0.23 -22.53 11.82
CA ALA A 12 -0.83 -23.18 11.04
C ALA A 12 -1.42 -22.26 9.96
N LEU A 13 -1.51 -20.95 10.22
CA LEU A 13 -2.06 -20.00 9.24
C LEU A 13 -1.13 -19.76 8.03
N VAL A 14 0.19 -19.89 8.21
CA VAL A 14 1.18 -19.68 7.14
C VAL A 14 1.26 -20.89 6.19
N LEU A 15 0.99 -22.11 6.66
CA LEU A 15 1.06 -23.32 5.83
C LEU A 15 -0.20 -23.56 4.98
N ALA A 16 -1.36 -23.01 5.35
CA ALA A 16 -2.59 -23.14 4.56
C ALA A 16 -2.66 -22.18 3.35
N GLY A 17 -1.86 -21.10 3.36
CA GLY A 17 -1.87 -20.09 2.29
C GLY A 17 -1.12 -20.48 1.01
N CYS A 18 -0.21 -21.46 1.05
CA CYS A 18 0.62 -21.82 -0.10
C CYS A 18 0.00 -22.88 -1.03
N ALA A 19 -1.14 -23.48 -0.68
CA ALA A 19 -1.77 -24.52 -1.48
C ALA A 19 -2.79 -24.00 -2.51
N ALA A 20 -3.30 -22.77 -2.37
CA ALA A 20 -4.46 -22.28 -3.14
C ALA A 20 -4.12 -21.55 -4.46
N LEU A 21 -2.83 -21.37 -4.81
CA LEU A 21 -2.45 -20.60 -6.01
C LEU A 21 -2.00 -21.44 -7.21
N ARG A 22 -2.09 -22.78 -7.14
CA ARG A 22 -1.53 -23.69 -8.16
C ARG A 22 -2.54 -24.33 -9.11
N ASP A 23 -3.84 -24.10 -8.93
CA ASP A 23 -4.88 -24.86 -9.64
C ASP A 23 -5.58 -24.13 -10.81
N MET A 24 -5.06 -23.00 -11.32
CA MET A 24 -5.71 -22.25 -12.42
C MET A 24 -4.99 -22.27 -13.78
N GLU A 25 -3.93 -23.06 -13.96
CA GLU A 25 -3.13 -23.08 -15.20
C GLU A 25 -3.31 -24.36 -16.05
N ALA A 26 -4.36 -25.15 -15.78
CA ALA A 26 -4.56 -26.45 -16.42
C ALA A 26 -5.93 -26.58 -17.12
N GLU A 27 -6.24 -25.67 -18.06
CA GLU A 27 -7.38 -25.90 -18.97
C GLU A 27 -7.14 -25.35 -20.38
N ARG A 28 -6.25 -26.01 -21.13
CA ARG A 28 -6.36 -26.08 -22.59
C ARG A 28 -5.62 -27.29 -23.16
N ALA A 29 -6.08 -28.48 -22.78
CA ALA A 29 -5.67 -29.73 -23.41
C ALA A 29 -6.76 -30.19 -24.39
N VAL A 30 -6.38 -30.21 -25.66
CA VAL A 30 -7.17 -30.60 -26.83
C VAL A 30 -7.41 -32.11 -26.82
N LYS A 31 -8.65 -32.50 -27.13
CA LYS A 31 -9.18 -33.87 -27.20
C LYS A 31 -8.66 -34.62 -28.45
N PRO A 32 -8.16 -35.86 -28.35
CA PRO A 32 -7.91 -36.72 -29.50
C PRO A 32 -8.92 -37.88 -29.59
N GLU A 33 -9.48 -38.10 -30.79
CA GLU A 33 -10.06 -39.38 -31.23
C GLU A 33 -10.15 -39.28 -32.77
N GLU A 34 -9.15 -39.77 -33.50
CA GLU A 34 -9.01 -41.14 -34.03
C GLU A 34 -9.95 -41.43 -35.21
N THR A 35 -9.36 -41.56 -36.40
CA THR A 35 -9.64 -42.66 -37.35
C THR A 35 -8.68 -42.59 -38.55
N ALA A 36 -7.92 -43.66 -38.76
CA ALA A 36 -7.15 -43.92 -39.98
C ALA A 36 -8.09 -44.42 -41.11
N PRO A 37 -7.65 -44.44 -42.38
CA PRO A 37 -6.96 -45.65 -42.87
C PRO A 37 -5.80 -45.38 -43.87
N PRO A 38 -5.03 -46.43 -44.25
CA PRO A 38 -3.74 -46.31 -44.93
C PRO A 38 -3.84 -46.46 -46.46
N GLY A 39 -2.90 -45.85 -47.18
CA GLY A 39 -2.79 -46.00 -48.64
C GLY A 39 -1.51 -45.38 -49.21
N GLU A 40 -0.52 -46.25 -49.41
CA GLU A 40 0.47 -46.31 -50.50
C GLU A 40 1.01 -45.07 -51.25
N ALA A 41 2.34 -45.14 -51.37
CA ALA A 41 3.16 -44.88 -52.55
C ALA A 41 3.67 -43.45 -52.84
N ALA A 42 5.00 -43.38 -52.73
CA ALA A 42 5.93 -42.91 -53.75
C ALA A 42 6.17 -41.38 -53.89
N ASP A 43 7.39 -41.05 -53.49
CA ASP A 43 8.42 -40.38 -54.30
C ASP A 43 8.67 -38.86 -54.16
N GLN A 44 9.95 -38.60 -53.91
CA GLN A 44 10.81 -37.49 -54.35
C GLN A 44 10.77 -36.12 -53.64
N GLN A 45 11.90 -35.90 -52.95
CA GLN A 45 12.80 -34.75 -53.11
C GLN A 45 12.20 -33.35 -52.88
N ALA A 46 12.66 -32.72 -51.80
CA ALA A 46 13.78 -31.78 -51.86
C ALA A 46 13.68 -30.74 -50.73
N ARG A 47 14.81 -30.54 -50.05
CA ARG A 47 15.36 -29.19 -49.83
C ARG A 47 14.54 -28.28 -48.91
N LEU A 48 14.92 -28.29 -47.63
CA LEU A 48 15.66 -27.23 -46.92
C LEU A 48 15.47 -27.53 -45.43
N GLU A 49 16.51 -27.98 -44.73
CA GLU A 49 16.55 -27.80 -43.28
C GLU A 49 16.67 -26.29 -43.03
N PRO A 50 15.70 -25.63 -42.36
CA PRO A 50 16.01 -24.40 -41.71
C PRO A 50 16.81 -24.77 -40.47
N GLU A 51 18.12 -24.53 -40.50
CA GLU A 51 18.88 -24.27 -39.28
C GLU A 51 18.16 -23.14 -38.54
N VAL A 52 17.33 -23.50 -37.56
CA VAL A 52 16.81 -22.56 -36.58
C VAL A 52 17.98 -22.26 -35.66
N GLN A 53 18.77 -21.27 -36.08
CA GLN A 53 19.76 -20.60 -35.25
C GLN A 53 19.09 -20.30 -33.90
N PRO A 54 19.70 -20.66 -32.76
CA PRO A 54 19.17 -20.26 -31.47
C PRO A 54 19.18 -18.73 -31.46
N SER A 55 17.99 -18.13 -31.55
CA SER A 55 17.79 -16.71 -31.35
C SER A 55 18.51 -16.32 -30.08
N ARG A 56 19.65 -15.66 -30.27
CA ARG A 56 20.40 -14.98 -29.24
C ARG A 56 19.38 -14.10 -28.54
N VAL A 57 19.02 -14.46 -27.31
CA VAL A 57 18.33 -13.56 -26.40
C VAL A 57 19.25 -12.36 -26.27
N GLU A 58 18.95 -11.30 -27.01
CA GLU A 58 19.48 -9.98 -26.73
C GLU A 58 19.03 -9.66 -25.32
N VAL A 59 19.93 -9.88 -24.36
CA VAL A 59 19.84 -9.29 -23.04
C VAL A 59 19.64 -7.80 -23.30
N PRO A 60 18.48 -7.21 -22.94
CA PRO A 60 18.23 -5.81 -23.20
C PRO A 60 19.37 -5.03 -22.58
N ALA A 61 19.90 -4.06 -23.33
CA ALA A 61 20.82 -3.06 -22.83
C ALA A 61 20.34 -2.58 -21.45
N PRO A 62 21.26 -2.29 -20.50
CA PRO A 62 20.88 -1.89 -19.14
C PRO A 62 19.85 -0.78 -19.26
N LEU A 63 18.60 -1.11 -18.88
CA LEU A 63 17.48 -0.19 -18.93
C LEU A 63 17.96 1.04 -18.18
N LEU A 64 18.12 2.16 -18.89
CA LEU A 64 18.32 3.45 -18.25
C LEU A 64 17.15 3.60 -17.29
N ALA A 65 17.41 3.40 -15.99
CA ALA A 65 16.36 3.31 -14.99
C ALA A 65 15.42 4.50 -15.17
N GLY A 66 14.17 4.19 -15.55
CA GLY A 66 13.18 5.20 -15.87
C GLY A 66 12.94 6.11 -14.68
N ASP A 67 12.39 7.30 -14.91
CA ASP A 67 12.04 8.25 -13.84
C ASP A 67 11.23 7.58 -12.71
N LEU A 68 10.33 6.66 -13.08
CA LEU A 68 9.59 5.83 -12.14
C LEU A 68 10.49 4.97 -11.25
N GLU A 69 11.45 4.25 -11.83
CA GLU A 69 12.36 3.36 -11.08
C GLU A 69 13.24 4.16 -10.12
N ARG A 70 13.75 5.32 -10.57
CA ARG A 70 14.50 6.24 -9.72
C ARG A 70 13.69 6.73 -8.52
N LEU A 71 12.40 7.04 -8.74
CA LEU A 71 11.48 7.47 -7.69
C LEU A 71 11.18 6.35 -6.69
N LEU A 72 11.04 5.10 -7.14
CA LEU A 72 10.82 3.95 -6.25
C LEU A 72 12.05 3.67 -5.38
N VAL A 73 13.24 3.67 -5.97
CA VAL A 73 14.51 3.53 -5.23
C VAL A 73 14.68 4.68 -4.24
N TYR A 74 14.36 5.91 -4.66
CA TYR A 74 14.37 7.07 -3.79
C TYR A 74 13.44 6.88 -2.58
N PHE A 75 12.19 6.47 -2.80
CA PHE A 75 11.24 6.25 -1.71
C PHE A 75 11.73 5.20 -0.71
N GLU A 76 12.33 4.11 -1.20
CA GLU A 76 12.89 3.07 -0.35
C GLU A 76 14.00 3.62 0.56
N GLN A 77 14.85 4.51 0.05
CA GLN A 77 15.92 5.16 0.81
C GLN A 77 15.35 6.13 1.84
N VAL A 78 14.45 7.03 1.43
CA VAL A 78 13.91 8.07 2.34
C VAL A 78 13.17 7.46 3.51
N LYS A 79 12.44 6.34 3.31
CA LYS A 79 11.76 5.62 4.39
C LYS A 79 12.68 5.08 5.49
N LYS A 80 13.97 4.91 5.21
CA LYS A 80 14.98 4.41 6.15
C LYS A 80 15.72 5.53 6.88
N LEU A 81 15.51 6.79 6.49
CA LEU A 81 16.23 7.93 7.06
C LEU A 81 15.73 8.27 8.47
N PRO A 82 16.63 8.68 9.39
CA PRO A 82 16.23 9.24 10.67
C PRO A 82 15.61 10.64 10.51
N ALA A 83 14.85 11.09 11.51
CA ALA A 83 14.09 12.34 11.45
C ALA A 83 14.93 13.59 11.07
N ALA A 84 16.17 13.70 11.55
CA ALA A 84 17.05 14.82 11.24
C ALA A 84 17.49 14.85 9.77
N GLU A 85 17.75 13.70 9.18
CA GLU A 85 18.12 13.58 7.76
C GLU A 85 16.90 13.72 6.86
N LEU A 86 15.74 13.25 7.32
CA LEU A 86 14.47 13.41 6.62
C LEU A 86 14.12 14.90 6.42
N GLY A 87 14.35 15.74 7.43
CA GLY A 87 14.15 17.19 7.30
C GLY A 87 15.04 17.81 6.22
N ARG A 88 16.32 17.41 6.15
CA ARG A 88 17.24 17.87 5.09
C ARG A 88 16.78 17.41 3.72
N GLU A 89 16.30 16.18 3.62
CA GLU A 89 15.81 15.62 2.36
C GLU A 89 14.51 16.31 1.89
N HIS A 90 13.62 16.64 2.82
CA HIS A 90 12.44 17.46 2.54
C HIS A 90 12.82 18.83 1.97
N ASP A 91 13.78 19.54 2.59
CA ASP A 91 14.22 20.84 2.11
C ASP A 91 14.93 20.76 0.75
N SER A 92 15.71 19.69 0.54
CA SER A 92 16.34 19.36 -0.75
C SER A 92 15.30 19.13 -1.85
N ALA A 93 14.29 18.29 -1.60
CA ALA A 93 13.20 18.03 -2.53
C ALA A 93 12.38 19.30 -2.81
N ARG A 94 12.12 20.12 -1.79
CA ARG A 94 11.43 21.40 -1.94
C ARG A 94 12.22 22.38 -2.81
N ALA A 95 13.53 22.50 -2.58
CA ALA A 95 14.39 23.36 -3.38
C ALA A 95 14.48 22.89 -4.84
N ALA A 96 14.56 21.58 -5.09
CA ALA A 96 14.53 21.01 -6.44
C ALA A 96 13.21 21.33 -7.16
N PHE A 97 12.08 21.13 -6.47
CA PHE A 97 10.76 21.47 -7.00
C PHE A 97 10.64 22.97 -7.32
N SER A 98 11.15 23.87 -6.47
CA SER A 98 11.13 25.31 -6.74
C SER A 98 11.97 25.73 -7.95
N ARG A 99 12.96 24.94 -8.36
CA ARG A 99 13.82 25.25 -9.52
C ARG A 99 13.24 24.76 -10.84
N THR A 100 12.81 23.51 -10.90
CA THR A 100 12.39 22.88 -12.16
C THR A 100 10.88 22.79 -12.30
N GLN A 101 10.16 22.63 -11.18
CA GLN A 101 8.72 22.32 -11.14
C GLN A 101 8.31 21.12 -12.03
N SER A 102 9.23 20.19 -12.25
CA SER A 102 9.00 19.00 -13.06
C SER A 102 8.03 18.02 -12.38
N ASP A 103 7.36 17.17 -13.17
CA ASP A 103 6.53 16.08 -12.63
C ASP A 103 7.33 15.15 -11.71
N PHE A 104 8.61 14.94 -12.03
CA PHE A 104 9.55 14.16 -11.21
C PHE A 104 9.80 14.81 -9.85
N ASP A 105 10.17 16.10 -9.81
CA ASP A 105 10.47 16.81 -8.55
C ASP A 105 9.21 16.98 -7.70
N ARG A 106 8.06 17.16 -8.35
CA ARG A 106 6.74 17.23 -7.71
C ARG A 106 6.37 15.90 -7.04
N MET A 107 6.57 14.78 -7.75
CA MET A 107 6.36 13.44 -7.21
C MET A 107 7.34 13.14 -6.06
N ARG A 108 8.61 13.49 -6.23
CA ARG A 108 9.65 13.34 -5.21
C ARG A 108 9.26 14.07 -3.91
N LEU A 109 8.84 15.32 -4.00
CA LEU A 109 8.39 16.10 -2.85
C LEU A 109 7.14 15.48 -2.20
N ALA A 110 6.16 15.07 -3.01
CA ALA A 110 4.96 14.40 -2.50
C ALA A 110 5.27 13.09 -1.75
N MET A 111 6.28 12.33 -2.22
CA MET A 111 6.74 11.11 -1.54
C MET A 111 7.38 11.39 -0.18
N VAL A 112 8.16 12.47 -0.04
CA VAL A 112 8.77 12.82 1.26
C VAL A 112 7.72 13.27 2.26
N VAL A 113 6.76 14.09 1.82
CA VAL A 113 5.71 14.66 2.68
C VAL A 113 4.63 13.62 3.05
N SER A 114 4.57 12.47 2.38
CA SER A 114 3.60 11.41 2.66
C SER A 114 4.10 10.33 3.65
N ILE A 115 5.30 10.50 4.21
CA ILE A 115 5.88 9.51 5.12
C ILE A 115 5.19 9.59 6.49
N PRO A 116 4.47 8.52 6.90
CA PRO A 116 3.68 8.52 8.12
C PRO A 116 4.56 8.58 9.36
N ASN A 117 3.98 9.01 10.48
CA ASN A 117 4.63 9.12 11.80
C ASN A 117 5.80 10.12 11.84
N THR A 118 5.77 11.13 10.98
CA THR A 118 6.77 12.20 10.96
C THR A 118 6.09 13.55 11.16
N ALA A 119 6.76 14.50 11.80
CA ALA A 119 6.23 15.85 12.00
C ALA A 119 6.04 16.63 10.68
N LEU A 120 6.63 16.13 9.59
CA LEU A 120 6.56 16.70 8.25
C LEU A 120 5.47 16.04 7.40
N SER A 121 4.77 15.04 7.94
CA SER A 121 3.73 14.31 7.22
C SER A 121 2.51 15.20 6.99
N ASP A 122 2.13 15.37 5.73
CA ASP A 122 0.92 16.08 5.33
C ASP A 122 0.32 15.43 4.09
N ASP A 123 -0.59 14.48 4.34
CA ASP A 123 -1.27 13.73 3.28
C ASP A 123 -2.16 14.64 2.42
N GLN A 124 -2.64 15.78 2.95
CA GLN A 124 -3.42 16.76 2.18
C GLN A 124 -2.55 17.45 1.14
N ARG A 125 -1.44 18.01 1.60
CA ARG A 125 -0.47 18.68 0.74
C ARG A 125 0.15 17.73 -0.29
N ALA A 126 0.40 16.48 0.08
CA ALA A 126 0.92 15.48 -0.86
C ALA A 126 -0.07 15.24 -2.02
N VAL A 127 -1.37 15.12 -1.75
CA VAL A 127 -2.39 14.94 -2.81
C VAL A 127 -2.49 16.18 -3.72
N GLU A 128 -2.43 17.38 -3.15
CA GLU A 128 -2.43 18.63 -3.92
C GLU A 128 -1.21 18.74 -4.84
N LEU A 129 -0.05 18.28 -4.38
CA LEU A 129 1.15 18.22 -5.20
C LEU A 129 1.00 17.22 -6.35
N LEU A 130 0.31 16.09 -6.16
CA LEU A 130 0.14 15.05 -7.18
C LEU A 130 -0.94 15.37 -8.21
N GLU A 131 -1.92 16.22 -7.88
CA GLU A 131 -3.07 16.52 -8.75
C GLU A 131 -2.66 16.93 -10.19
N PRO A 132 -1.67 17.82 -10.41
CA PRO A 132 -1.26 18.19 -11.77
C PRO A 132 -0.65 17.03 -12.56
N VAL A 133 0.06 16.11 -11.90
CA VAL A 133 0.67 14.93 -12.53
C VAL A 133 -0.41 13.93 -12.96
N VAL A 134 -1.46 13.78 -12.16
CA VAL A 134 -2.61 12.92 -12.49
C VAL A 134 -3.38 13.46 -13.71
N LYS A 135 -3.51 14.79 -13.81
CA LYS A 135 -4.18 15.47 -14.93
C LYS A 135 -3.34 15.43 -16.21
N ASN A 136 -2.01 15.34 -16.11
CA ASN A 136 -1.12 15.30 -17.26
C ASN A 136 -1.11 13.91 -17.92
N GLN A 137 -1.84 13.76 -19.03
CA GLN A 137 -1.93 12.49 -19.78
C GLN A 137 -0.60 12.04 -20.40
N ASN A 138 0.33 12.97 -20.64
CA ASN A 138 1.62 12.68 -21.26
C ASN A 138 2.68 12.29 -20.22
N SER A 139 2.36 12.34 -18.93
CA SER A 139 3.30 12.00 -17.87
C SER A 139 3.42 10.49 -17.72
N SER A 140 4.65 9.97 -17.84
CA SER A 140 4.96 8.57 -17.54
C SER A 140 4.69 8.22 -16.06
N LEU A 141 4.63 9.23 -15.19
CA LEU A 141 4.40 9.09 -13.75
C LEU A 141 2.91 9.13 -13.36
N ARG A 142 2.00 9.36 -14.32
CA ARG A 142 0.56 9.51 -14.05
C ARG A 142 -0.03 8.30 -13.33
N GLY A 143 0.34 7.09 -13.72
CA GLY A 143 -0.15 5.86 -13.10
C GLY A 143 0.22 5.77 -11.62
N LEU A 144 1.49 6.04 -11.30
CA LEU A 144 1.97 6.09 -9.92
C LEU A 144 1.28 7.22 -9.13
N ALA A 145 1.16 8.41 -9.73
CA ALA A 145 0.51 9.56 -9.11
C ALA A 145 -0.94 9.25 -8.71
N SER A 146 -1.68 8.58 -9.59
CA SER A 146 -3.07 8.17 -9.36
C SER A 146 -3.17 7.17 -8.20
N LEU A 147 -2.33 6.13 -8.21
CA LEU A 147 -2.27 5.12 -7.16
C LEU A 147 -1.93 5.74 -5.80
N MET A 148 -0.90 6.59 -5.75
CA MET A 148 -0.50 7.29 -4.53
C MET A 148 -1.60 8.21 -4.02
N SER A 149 -2.24 8.97 -4.91
CA SER A 149 -3.34 9.88 -4.53
C SER A 149 -4.50 9.11 -3.91
N ALA A 150 -4.90 7.98 -4.50
CA ALA A 150 -5.94 7.11 -3.95
C ALA A 150 -5.54 6.55 -2.58
N HIS A 151 -4.30 6.10 -2.42
CA HIS A 151 -3.80 5.58 -1.15
C HIS A 151 -3.78 6.65 -0.03
N LEU A 152 -3.34 7.87 -0.34
CA LEU A 152 -3.31 8.98 0.60
C LEU A 152 -4.71 9.43 1.00
N GLN A 153 -5.66 9.45 0.06
CA GLN A 153 -7.06 9.74 0.37
C GLN A 153 -7.66 8.72 1.32
N GLU A 154 -7.38 7.42 1.12
CA GLU A 154 -7.86 6.37 2.01
C GLU A 154 -7.24 6.48 3.41
N ARG A 155 -5.93 6.76 3.50
CA ARG A 155 -5.27 7.00 4.79
C ARG A 155 -5.94 8.12 5.58
N ARG A 156 -6.24 9.27 4.95
CA ARG A 156 -6.97 10.38 5.60
C ARG A 156 -8.37 9.98 6.04
N ARG A 157 -9.08 9.17 5.25
CA ARG A 157 -10.40 8.63 5.63
C ARG A 157 -10.32 7.76 6.89
N LEU A 158 -9.26 6.95 7.01
CA LEU A 158 -9.02 6.13 8.19
C LEU A 158 -8.62 6.98 9.42
N GLU A 159 -7.75 7.97 9.25
CA GLU A 159 -7.33 8.88 10.32
C GLU A 159 -8.50 9.71 10.87
N SER A 160 -9.33 10.26 9.99
CA SER A 160 -10.55 10.98 10.39
C SER A 160 -11.55 10.09 11.12
N GLY A 161 -11.73 8.84 10.66
CA GLY A 161 -12.55 7.84 11.34
C GLY A 161 -12.03 7.50 12.74
N MET A 162 -10.72 7.31 12.88
CA MET A 162 -10.06 7.09 14.18
C MET A 162 -10.27 8.28 15.12
N HIS A 163 -10.12 9.51 14.62
CA HIS A 163 -10.30 10.71 15.42
C HIS A 163 -11.75 10.84 15.93
N SER A 164 -12.74 10.59 15.07
CA SER A 164 -14.16 10.59 15.47
C SER A 164 -14.45 9.52 16.54
N LEU A 165 -13.91 8.31 16.39
CA LEU A 165 -14.07 7.26 17.39
C LEU A 165 -13.45 7.64 18.73
N GLN A 166 -12.25 8.24 18.71
CA GLN A 166 -11.57 8.70 19.92
C GLN A 166 -12.38 9.78 20.65
N GLN A 167 -12.96 10.73 19.92
CA GLN A 167 -13.85 11.75 20.49
C GLN A 167 -15.10 11.12 21.13
N ASN A 168 -15.70 10.13 20.48
CA ASN A 168 -16.85 9.41 21.02
C ASN A 168 -16.50 8.67 22.31
N VAL A 169 -15.36 7.98 22.36
CA VAL A 169 -14.88 7.29 23.57
C VAL A 169 -14.65 8.28 24.70
N GLN A 170 -14.00 9.42 24.43
CA GLN A 170 -13.80 10.47 25.43
C GLN A 170 -15.13 11.05 25.94
N GLY A 171 -16.09 11.30 25.05
CA GLY A 171 -17.41 11.78 25.43
C GLY A 171 -18.20 10.78 26.27
N LEU A 172 -18.08 9.47 25.98
CA LEU A 172 -18.68 8.42 26.80
C LEU A 172 -18.01 8.31 28.16
N GLN A 173 -16.68 8.42 28.23
CA GLN A 173 -15.94 8.42 29.49
C GLN A 173 -16.40 9.57 30.40
N GLN A 174 -16.50 10.79 29.85
CA GLN A 174 -16.99 11.96 30.59
C GLN A 174 -18.42 11.75 31.13
N LYS A 175 -19.29 11.09 30.38
CA LYS A 175 -20.65 10.76 30.84
C LYS A 175 -20.64 9.75 31.98
N LEU A 176 -19.79 8.72 31.92
CA LEU A 176 -19.65 7.74 33.00
C LEU A 176 -19.12 8.40 34.28
N ASP A 177 -18.09 9.25 34.15
CA ASP A 177 -17.51 9.97 35.29
C ASP A 177 -18.54 10.93 35.93
N ALA A 178 -19.36 11.59 35.12
CA ALA A 178 -20.46 12.42 35.60
C ALA A 178 -21.52 11.61 36.36
N LEU A 179 -21.88 10.41 35.87
CA LEU A 179 -22.83 9.53 36.55
C LEU A 179 -22.27 9.01 37.88
N MET A 180 -20.99 8.62 37.94
CA MET A 180 -20.35 8.20 39.19
C MET A 180 -20.28 9.35 40.20
N SER A 181 -19.98 10.57 39.75
CA SER A 181 -19.97 11.75 40.61
C SER A 181 -21.35 12.05 41.18
N LEU A 182 -22.40 11.95 40.35
CA LEU A 182 -23.79 12.10 40.78
C LEU A 182 -24.19 11.03 41.80
N GLU A 183 -23.89 9.76 41.53
CA GLU A 183 -24.11 8.65 42.47
C GLU A 183 -23.47 8.95 43.83
N ARG A 184 -22.20 9.37 43.81
CA ARG A 184 -21.47 9.69 45.04
C ARG A 184 -22.10 10.85 45.81
N SER A 185 -22.49 11.92 45.13
CA SER A 185 -23.16 13.07 45.76
C SER A 185 -24.52 12.71 46.37
N LEU A 186 -25.25 11.76 45.77
CA LEU A 186 -26.53 11.27 46.29
C LEU A 186 -26.34 10.46 47.56
N ILE A 187 -25.35 9.55 47.57
CA ILE A 187 -24.99 8.75 48.75
C ILE A 187 -24.54 9.67 49.89
N ASP A 188 -23.67 10.65 49.63
CA ASP A 188 -23.19 11.59 50.65
C ASP A 188 -24.36 12.42 51.25
N ARG A 189 -25.34 12.80 50.42
CA ARG A 189 -26.54 13.52 50.88
C ARG A 189 -27.46 12.64 51.72
N GLU A 190 -27.61 11.37 51.38
CA GLU A 190 -28.41 10.43 52.16
C GLU A 190 -27.77 10.16 53.54
N GLN A 191 -26.45 9.99 53.59
CA GLN A 191 -25.71 9.76 54.84
C GLN A 191 -25.65 11.00 55.76
N SER A 192 -25.66 12.20 55.18
CA SER A 192 -25.60 13.46 55.94
C SER A 192 -26.95 14.00 56.38
N SER A 193 -28.07 13.32 56.06
CA SER A 193 -29.40 13.71 56.52
C SER A 193 -29.62 13.25 57.97
N PRO A 194 -29.59 14.14 58.99
CA PRO A 194 -29.77 13.72 60.36
C PRO A 194 -31.21 13.24 60.54
N ALA A 195 -31.37 12.00 61.03
CA ALA A 195 -32.65 11.47 61.48
C ALA A 195 -33.28 12.49 62.44
N ARG A 196 -34.29 13.21 61.94
CA ARG A 196 -35.00 14.26 62.65
C ARG A 196 -35.74 13.59 63.80
N LYS A 197 -35.09 13.50 64.97
CA LYS A 197 -35.69 13.07 66.24
C LYS A 197 -36.95 13.92 66.46
N ARG A 198 -38.10 13.27 66.33
CA ARG A 198 -39.39 13.71 66.84
C ARG A 198 -39.66 12.96 68.14
#